data_AF-A0A0F7U2G6-F1
#
_entry.id   AF-A0A0F7U2G6-F1
#
_cell.length_a   1.000
_cell.length_b   1.000
_cell.length_c   1.000
_cell.angle_alpha   90.00
_cell.angle_beta   90.00
_cell.angle_gamma   90.00
#
_symmetry.space_group_name_H-M   'P 1'
#
loop_
_entity.id
_entity.type
_entity.pdbx_description
1 polymer ?
#
loop_
_entity_poly.entity_id
_entity_poly.type
_entity_poly.pdbx_seq_one_letter_code
_entity_poly.pdbx_strand_id
1 'polypeptide(L)'
;MQLPIDALTMGFSTKDAHAAHEHPIGRHGDGLKLAALILSRDRYTVSIAASGCNWRFDMHADTASISCTVAPSQKTNSTEWTDPALDMASLRYRAGRDVAVVIGATRAQSSRPVGPDAFLEWLRLATIDIRGLSYPSSLITTAHGDLILDPHLRGQLYHNGITLTNFRVGGRFLFAYNFASLATCRDRHRPKSWRAAARQVQQIWEEALGKQKDTVLPLLVDLLRKHAHSAEAEMIGPRLEPSARRQIWQHLLGESADKDFFYSERSNDQARTPSVIALASA
;
A
#
# COMPACT_ATOMS: atom_id res chain seq x y z
N MET A 1 -4.81 -5.65 25.34
CA MET A 1 -3.59 -6.18 25.99
C MET A 1 -2.43 -5.96 25.03
N GLN A 2 -1.50 -5.06 25.37
CA GLN A 2 -0.27 -4.83 24.61
C GLN A 2 0.72 -5.93 24.98
N LEU A 3 1.24 -6.64 23.98
CA LEU A 3 2.35 -7.56 24.19
C LEU A 3 3.65 -6.75 24.35
N PRO A 4 4.50 -7.08 25.34
CA PRO A 4 5.80 -6.43 25.48
C PRO A 4 6.66 -6.70 24.24
N ILE A 5 7.39 -5.67 23.80
CA ILE A 5 8.23 -5.67 22.59
C ILE A 5 9.27 -6.80 22.62
N ASP A 6 9.69 -7.22 23.81
CA ASP A 6 10.66 -8.28 24.05
C ASP A 6 10.14 -9.66 23.61
N ALA A 7 8.84 -9.82 23.34
CA ALA A 7 8.30 -11.04 22.74
C ALA A 7 8.56 -11.15 21.23
N LEU A 8 9.00 -10.05 20.58
CA LEU A 8 9.27 -9.99 19.14
C LEU A 8 10.77 -10.07 18.79
N THR A 9 11.67 -10.08 19.79
CA THR A 9 13.14 -10.12 19.61
C THR A 9 13.69 -11.51 19.24
N MET A 10 12.99 -12.24 18.37
CA MET A 10 13.50 -13.47 17.75
C MET A 10 14.05 -13.17 16.36
N GLY A 11 15.35 -13.38 16.11
CA GLY A 11 15.99 -13.20 14.80
C GLY A 11 16.53 -11.80 14.54
N PHE A 12 17.51 -11.72 13.62
CA PHE A 12 18.25 -10.51 13.26
C PHE A 12 17.74 -9.93 11.92
N SER A 13 17.64 -8.60 11.81
CA SER A 13 17.32 -7.90 10.57
C SER A 13 18.53 -7.06 10.15
N THR A 14 19.05 -7.28 8.94
CA THR A 14 20.12 -6.46 8.35
C THR A 14 19.60 -5.17 7.70
N LYS A 15 18.27 -4.97 7.67
CA LYS A 15 17.63 -3.88 6.91
C LYS A 15 17.98 -2.49 7.43
N ASP A 16 18.35 -2.37 8.70
CA ASP A 16 18.82 -1.11 9.28
C ASP A 16 20.27 -0.77 8.89
N ALA A 17 21.10 -1.78 8.57
CA ALA A 17 22.51 -1.58 8.19
C ALA A 17 22.70 -1.17 6.72
N HIS A 18 21.73 -1.44 5.85
CA HIS A 18 21.78 -1.13 4.41
C HIS A 18 20.84 0.02 3.99
N ALA A 19 20.30 0.77 4.95
CA ALA A 19 19.32 1.85 4.73
C ALA A 19 19.82 3.02 3.85
N ALA A 20 21.09 3.03 3.45
CA ALA A 20 21.69 4.07 2.62
C ALA A 20 21.36 3.96 1.12
N HIS A 21 20.96 2.78 0.60
CA HIS A 21 20.84 2.57 -0.85
C HIS A 21 19.49 2.08 -1.34
N GLU A 22 18.63 1.54 -0.48
CA GLU A 22 17.30 1.08 -0.87
C GLU A 22 16.29 1.51 0.21
N HIS A 23 15.04 1.75 -0.19
CA HIS A 23 13.94 2.01 0.73
C HIS A 23 13.16 0.70 0.96
N PRO A 24 13.68 -0.26 1.74
CA PRO A 24 13.00 -1.53 1.93
C PRO A 24 11.64 -1.31 2.59
N ILE A 25 10.63 -2.00 2.07
CA ILE A 25 9.25 -1.91 2.56
C ILE A 25 9.19 -2.26 4.07
N GLY A 26 10.04 -3.19 4.55
CA GLY A 26 10.19 -3.53 5.97
C GLY A 26 11.44 -2.95 6.60
N ARG A 27 11.33 -2.40 7.81
CA ARG A 27 12.46 -1.87 8.59
C ARG A 27 12.91 -2.82 9.69
N HIS A 28 11.99 -3.23 10.55
CA HIS A 28 12.32 -3.90 11.82
C HIS A 28 12.31 -5.44 11.77
N GLY A 29 11.85 -6.05 10.66
CA GLY A 29 11.76 -7.53 10.57
C GLY A 29 10.64 -8.18 11.41
N ASP A 30 9.79 -7.40 12.07
CA ASP A 30 8.75 -7.92 12.98
C ASP A 30 7.44 -8.31 12.28
N GLY A 31 7.19 -7.80 11.08
CA GLY A 31 5.89 -7.93 10.41
C GLY A 31 5.47 -9.39 10.20
N LEU A 32 6.41 -10.25 9.82
CA LEU A 32 6.13 -11.68 9.60
C LEU A 32 5.79 -12.40 10.91
N LYS A 33 6.48 -12.06 12.01
CA LYS A 33 6.23 -12.62 13.35
C LYS A 33 4.87 -12.19 13.86
N LEU A 34 4.54 -10.91 13.69
CA LEU A 34 3.24 -10.35 14.08
C LEU A 34 2.10 -11.00 13.29
N ALA A 35 2.29 -11.22 11.99
CA ALA A 35 1.31 -11.93 11.16
C ALA A 35 1.09 -13.37 11.66
N ALA A 36 2.17 -14.11 11.94
CA ALA A 36 2.07 -15.47 12.49
C ALA A 36 1.31 -15.48 13.83
N LEU A 37 1.58 -14.50 14.69
CA LEU A 37 0.91 -14.34 15.98
C LEU A 37 -0.60 -14.04 15.84
N ILE A 38 -0.98 -13.12 14.95
CA ILE A 38 -2.39 -12.77 14.68
C ILE A 38 -3.14 -13.99 14.14
N LEU A 39 -2.56 -14.70 13.19
CA LEU A 39 -3.15 -15.91 12.61
C LEU A 39 -3.29 -17.04 13.65
N SER A 40 -2.27 -17.23 14.49
CA SER A 40 -2.31 -18.23 15.57
C SER A 40 -3.42 -17.93 16.57
N ARG A 41 -3.63 -16.65 16.88
CA ARG A 41 -4.74 -16.20 17.74
C ARG A 41 -6.11 -16.45 17.12
N ASP A 42 -6.24 -16.37 15.79
CA ASP A 42 -7.46 -16.71 15.06
C ASP A 42 -7.60 -18.22 14.78
N ARG A 43 -6.89 -19.05 15.55
CA ARG A 43 -6.94 -20.53 15.54
C ARG A 43 -6.40 -21.17 14.25
N TYR A 44 -5.62 -20.44 13.46
CA TYR A 44 -4.82 -21.04 12.38
C TYR A 44 -3.52 -21.62 12.92
N THR A 45 -3.11 -22.79 12.46
CA THR A 45 -1.72 -23.23 12.67
C THR A 45 -0.83 -22.46 11.71
N VAL A 46 0.30 -21.94 12.21
CA VAL A 46 1.31 -21.27 11.39
C VAL A 46 2.66 -21.92 11.60
N SER A 47 3.32 -22.29 10.50
CA SER A 47 4.72 -22.70 10.53
C SER A 47 5.53 -21.96 9.48
N ILE A 48 6.75 -21.59 9.84
CA ILE A 48 7.70 -20.90 8.96
C ILE A 48 8.93 -21.78 8.80
N ALA A 49 9.31 -22.11 7.57
CA ALA A 49 10.57 -22.77 7.27
C ALA A 49 11.53 -21.74 6.69
N ALA A 50 12.70 -21.56 7.31
CA ALA A 50 13.73 -20.64 6.85
C ALA A 50 15.10 -21.02 7.44
N SER A 51 16.17 -20.81 6.67
CA SER A 51 17.57 -21.03 7.11
C SER A 51 17.84 -22.42 7.69
N GLY A 52 17.18 -23.45 7.16
CA GLY A 52 17.31 -24.83 7.61
C GLY A 52 16.56 -25.14 8.91
N CYS A 53 15.74 -24.22 9.41
CA CYS A 53 14.93 -24.38 10.61
C CYS A 53 13.44 -24.32 10.29
N ASN A 54 12.65 -25.08 11.04
CA ASN A 54 11.20 -24.99 11.07
C ASN A 54 10.79 -24.32 12.39
N TRP A 55 10.00 -23.27 12.27
CA TRP A 55 9.46 -22.47 13.34
C TRP A 55 7.98 -22.80 13.42
N ARG A 56 7.49 -23.18 14.61
CA ARG A 56 6.09 -23.52 14.84
C ARG A 56 5.53 -22.60 15.91
N PHE A 57 4.40 -21.98 15.60
CA PHE A 57 3.71 -21.09 16.53
C PHE A 57 2.48 -21.82 17.06
N ASP A 58 2.42 -21.97 18.38
CA ASP A 58 1.32 -22.65 19.06
C ASP A 58 0.74 -21.70 20.13
N MET A 59 -0.59 -21.65 20.23
CA MET A 59 -1.28 -20.90 21.27
C MET A 59 -1.78 -21.88 22.33
N HIS A 60 -1.33 -21.71 23.56
CA HIS A 60 -1.79 -22.54 24.67
C HIS A 60 -3.16 -22.05 25.13
N ALA A 61 -4.15 -22.94 25.11
CA ALA A 61 -5.55 -22.62 25.42
C ALA A 61 -5.72 -22.07 26.85
N ASP A 62 -4.83 -22.45 27.76
CA ASP A 62 -5.01 -22.26 29.20
C ASP A 62 -4.33 -20.99 29.73
N THR A 63 -3.38 -20.41 29.00
CA THR A 63 -2.50 -19.33 29.51
C THR A 63 -2.54 -18.04 28.70
N ALA A 64 -3.34 -17.97 27.63
CA ALA A 64 -3.32 -16.87 26.66
C ALA A 64 -1.88 -16.52 26.17
N SER A 65 -0.97 -17.48 26.28
CA SER A 65 0.43 -17.34 25.91
C SER A 65 0.69 -18.05 24.59
N ILE A 66 1.63 -17.49 23.83
CA ILE A 66 2.04 -18.02 22.53
C ILE A 66 3.45 -18.56 22.71
N SER A 67 3.66 -19.80 22.27
CA SER A 67 4.97 -20.42 22.21
C SER A 67 5.45 -20.46 20.75
N CYS A 68 6.76 -20.29 20.58
CA CYS A 68 7.45 -20.49 19.32
C CYS A 68 8.47 -21.60 19.53
N THR A 69 8.30 -22.71 18.83
CA THR A 69 9.25 -23.83 18.84
C THR A 69 10.08 -23.78 17.57
N VAL A 70 11.41 -23.75 17.71
CA VAL A 70 12.34 -23.81 16.59
C VAL A 70 13.03 -25.17 16.59
N ALA A 71 12.88 -25.92 15.50
CA ALA A 71 13.51 -27.21 15.32
C ALA A 71 14.30 -27.24 13.99
N PRO A 72 15.45 -27.92 13.92
CA PRO A 72 16.13 -28.17 12.65
C PRO A 72 15.19 -28.84 11.65
N SER A 73 15.19 -28.39 10.40
CA SER A 73 14.42 -29.05 9.35
C SER A 73 15.09 -30.38 9.00
N GLN A 74 14.36 -31.49 9.10
CA GLN A 74 14.83 -32.80 8.62
C GLN A 74 15.00 -32.86 7.08
N LYS A 75 14.59 -31.80 6.36
CA LYS A 75 14.75 -31.64 4.90
C LYS A 75 16.08 -30.97 4.52
N THR A 76 17.11 -31.05 5.36
CA THR A 76 18.48 -30.67 5.01
C THR A 76 19.18 -31.81 4.28
N ASN A 77 18.61 -32.29 3.17
CA ASN A 77 19.40 -33.05 2.21
C ASN A 77 20.15 -32.02 1.39
N SER A 78 21.48 -32.13 1.42
CA SER A 78 22.50 -31.45 0.60
C SER A 78 22.04 -30.21 -0.17
N THR A 79 22.69 -29.07 0.12
CA THR A 79 22.60 -27.81 -0.64
C THR A 79 23.15 -27.97 -2.06
N GLU A 80 22.69 -28.96 -2.83
CA GLU A 80 22.98 -29.08 -4.25
C GLU A 80 22.44 -27.84 -4.94
N TRP A 81 23.36 -27.06 -5.49
CA TRP A 81 23.06 -25.88 -6.32
C TRP A 81 22.38 -26.34 -7.60
N THR A 82 21.07 -26.57 -7.50
CA THR A 82 20.15 -26.66 -8.62
C THR A 82 19.87 -25.30 -9.20
N ASP A 83 19.59 -25.26 -10.50
CA ASP A 83 19.17 -24.07 -11.22
C ASP A 83 17.93 -23.44 -10.54
N PRO A 84 17.97 -22.16 -10.14
CA PRO A 84 16.83 -21.46 -9.55
C PRO A 84 15.54 -21.54 -10.39
N ALA A 85 15.64 -21.59 -11.72
CA ALA A 85 14.48 -21.72 -12.60
C ALA A 85 13.77 -23.07 -12.44
N LEU A 86 14.54 -24.16 -12.31
CA LEU A 86 14.01 -25.51 -12.06
C LEU A 86 13.38 -25.62 -10.68
N ASP A 87 13.98 -24.97 -9.68
CA ASP A 87 13.45 -24.94 -8.31
C ASP A 87 12.09 -24.23 -8.24
N MET A 88 11.96 -23.07 -8.90
CA MET A 88 10.70 -22.33 -8.99
C MET A 88 9.58 -23.14 -9.66
N ALA A 89 9.90 -23.87 -10.75
CA ALA A 89 8.92 -24.69 -11.46
C ALA A 89 8.40 -25.88 -10.62
N SER A 90 9.19 -26.35 -9.65
CA SER A 90 8.83 -27.51 -8.82
C SER A 90 7.76 -27.22 -7.76
N LEU A 91 7.50 -25.93 -7.46
CA LEU A 91 6.61 -25.47 -6.38
C LEU A 91 6.91 -26.14 -5.00
N ARG A 92 8.15 -26.60 -4.80
CA ARG A 92 8.62 -27.19 -3.54
C ARG A 92 9.61 -26.26 -2.88
N TYR A 93 9.27 -25.79 -1.68
CA TYR A 93 10.18 -24.99 -0.90
C TYR A 93 11.32 -25.85 -0.29
N ARG A 94 12.51 -25.28 -0.23
CA ARG A 94 13.71 -25.84 0.38
C ARG A 94 14.06 -25.02 1.62
N ALA A 95 13.86 -25.55 2.81
CA ALA A 95 14.02 -24.82 4.07
C ALA A 95 15.41 -24.16 4.24
N GLY A 96 16.46 -24.71 3.63
CA GLY A 96 17.82 -24.14 3.67
C GLY A 96 18.05 -22.91 2.78
N ARG A 97 17.18 -22.64 1.81
CA ARG A 97 17.31 -21.53 0.84
C ARG A 97 16.11 -20.61 0.82
N ASP A 98 14.92 -21.19 0.93
CA ASP A 98 13.66 -20.49 0.79
C ASP A 98 13.07 -20.13 2.15
N VAL A 99 12.28 -19.06 2.15
CA VAL A 99 11.35 -18.78 3.25
C VAL A 99 9.98 -19.30 2.82
N ALA A 100 9.47 -20.28 3.55
CA ALA A 100 8.12 -20.80 3.32
C ALA A 100 7.24 -20.55 4.55
N VAL A 101 6.03 -20.06 4.30
CA VAL A 101 5.01 -19.85 5.33
C VAL A 101 3.85 -20.78 5.01
N VAL A 102 3.49 -21.63 5.96
CA VAL A 102 2.36 -22.55 5.84
C VAL A 102 1.32 -22.15 6.88
N ILE A 103 0.09 -21.95 6.42
CA ILE A 103 -1.05 -21.48 7.23
C ILE A 103 -2.18 -22.50 7.11
N GLY A 104 -2.77 -22.90 8.24
CA GLY A 104 -3.94 -23.77 8.31
C GLY A 104 -3.63 -25.23 8.70
N ALA A 105 -4.64 -26.09 8.58
CA ALA A 105 -4.59 -27.48 9.01
C ALA A 105 -3.43 -28.26 8.38
N THR A 106 -2.51 -28.71 9.22
CA THR A 106 -1.56 -29.77 8.85
C THR A 106 -2.22 -31.12 9.09
N ARG A 107 -1.82 -32.18 8.36
CA ARG A 107 -2.38 -33.55 8.47
C ARG A 107 -2.47 -34.10 9.92
N ALA A 108 -1.77 -33.49 10.87
CA ALA A 108 -1.64 -33.93 12.25
C ALA A 108 -2.42 -33.07 13.28
N GLN A 109 -3.06 -31.95 12.91
CA GLN A 109 -3.72 -31.05 13.86
C GLN A 109 -5.13 -30.63 13.40
N SER A 110 -6.08 -30.64 14.34
CA SER A 110 -7.45 -30.13 14.19
C SER A 110 -7.49 -28.60 14.23
N SER A 111 -6.73 -27.93 13.36
CA SER A 111 -6.77 -26.47 13.26
C SER A 111 -7.68 -26.00 12.13
N ARG A 112 -8.03 -24.70 12.16
CA ARG A 112 -8.91 -24.11 11.17
C ARG A 112 -8.25 -24.22 9.78
N PRO A 113 -8.88 -24.88 8.80
CA PRO A 113 -8.36 -24.91 7.45
C PRO A 113 -8.50 -23.53 6.79
N VAL A 114 -7.59 -23.20 5.87
CA VAL A 114 -7.75 -22.05 4.99
C VAL A 114 -8.24 -22.57 3.64
N GLY A 115 -9.49 -22.27 3.30
CA GLY A 115 -10.03 -22.60 1.99
C GLY A 115 -9.37 -21.74 0.89
N PRO A 116 -9.24 -22.24 -0.35
CA PRO A 116 -8.68 -21.48 -1.47
C PRO A 116 -9.34 -20.12 -1.67
N ASP A 117 -10.67 -20.05 -1.61
CA ASP A 117 -11.42 -18.80 -1.81
C ASP A 117 -11.12 -17.76 -0.72
N ALA A 118 -11.03 -18.20 0.54
CA ALA A 118 -10.68 -17.32 1.65
C ALA A 118 -9.27 -16.76 1.49
N PHE A 119 -8.32 -17.59 1.04
CA PHE A 119 -6.95 -17.17 0.78
C PHE A 119 -6.87 -16.17 -0.38
N LEU A 120 -7.57 -16.45 -1.49
CA LEU A 120 -7.64 -15.54 -2.63
C LEU A 120 -8.26 -14.20 -2.22
N GLU A 121 -9.27 -14.21 -1.36
CA GLU A 121 -9.87 -12.98 -0.85
C GLU A 121 -8.91 -12.18 0.02
N TRP A 122 -8.11 -12.85 0.88
CA TRP A 122 -7.05 -12.15 1.63
C TRP A 122 -6.06 -11.47 0.71
N LEU A 123 -5.63 -12.14 -0.36
CA LEU A 123 -4.72 -11.57 -1.35
C LEU A 123 -5.35 -10.37 -2.09
N ARG A 124 -6.61 -10.50 -2.51
CA ARG A 124 -7.35 -9.40 -3.17
C ARG A 124 -7.45 -8.14 -2.30
N LEU A 125 -7.68 -8.32 -1.00
CA LEU A 125 -7.80 -7.21 -0.07
C LEU A 125 -6.44 -6.62 0.33
N ALA A 126 -5.39 -7.43 0.34
CA ALA A 126 -4.08 -7.04 0.86
C ALA A 126 -3.17 -6.37 -0.18
N THR A 127 -3.30 -6.70 -1.45
CA THR A 127 -2.37 -6.22 -2.49
C THR A 127 -3.02 -6.02 -3.85
N ILE A 128 -2.42 -5.13 -4.65
CA ILE A 128 -2.77 -4.89 -6.06
C ILE A 128 -1.69 -5.38 -7.03
N ASP A 129 -0.65 -6.07 -6.57
CA ASP A 129 0.49 -6.43 -7.44
C ASP A 129 0.32 -7.78 -8.14
N ILE A 130 -0.77 -8.50 -7.89
CA ILE A 130 -1.00 -9.84 -8.43
C ILE A 130 -1.87 -9.75 -9.69
N ARG A 131 -1.23 -9.90 -10.86
CA ARG A 131 -1.92 -9.95 -12.16
C ARG A 131 -2.93 -11.09 -12.21
N GLY A 132 -4.11 -10.80 -12.77
CA GLY A 132 -5.22 -11.75 -12.86
C GLY A 132 -5.98 -11.97 -11.55
N LEU A 133 -5.56 -11.34 -10.45
CA LEU A 133 -6.25 -11.43 -9.15
C LEU A 133 -6.74 -10.07 -8.66
N SER A 134 -5.83 -9.10 -8.54
CA SER A 134 -6.11 -7.79 -7.93
C SER A 134 -5.42 -6.62 -8.63
N TYR A 135 -4.71 -6.89 -9.72
CA TYR A 135 -4.05 -5.85 -10.49
C TYR A 135 -5.05 -4.89 -11.13
N PRO A 136 -4.85 -3.56 -11.01
CA PRO A 136 -5.81 -2.59 -11.50
C PRO A 136 -5.99 -2.68 -13.02
N SER A 137 -7.22 -2.52 -13.48
CA SER A 137 -7.55 -2.47 -14.91
C SER A 137 -7.04 -1.18 -15.59
N SER A 138 -6.93 -0.09 -14.82
CA SER A 138 -6.46 1.21 -15.30
C SER A 138 -5.64 1.92 -14.23
N LEU A 139 -4.37 2.21 -14.55
CA LEU A 139 -3.45 2.96 -13.68
C LEU A 139 -2.48 3.80 -14.51
N ILE A 140 -2.03 4.91 -13.93
CA ILE A 140 -1.01 5.79 -14.49
C ILE A 140 0.17 5.81 -13.53
N THR A 141 1.29 5.22 -13.95
CA THR A 141 2.52 5.17 -13.14
C THR A 141 3.30 6.47 -13.22
N THR A 142 3.73 6.96 -12.07
CA THR A 142 4.55 8.16 -11.91
C THR A 142 5.79 7.84 -11.06
N ALA A 143 6.82 8.69 -11.09
CA ALA A 143 8.00 8.52 -10.24
C ALA A 143 7.66 8.63 -8.73
N HIS A 144 6.52 9.24 -8.42
CA HIS A 144 6.04 9.48 -7.06
C HIS A 144 5.05 8.42 -6.57
N GLY A 145 4.56 7.55 -7.46
CA GLY A 145 3.53 6.55 -7.19
C GLY A 145 2.56 6.39 -8.35
N ASP A 146 1.52 5.59 -8.18
CA ASP A 146 0.52 5.35 -9.22
C ASP A 146 -0.79 6.08 -8.90
N LEU A 147 -1.38 6.72 -9.92
CA LEU A 147 -2.78 7.12 -9.91
C LEU A 147 -3.62 5.96 -10.45
N ILE A 148 -4.50 5.40 -9.61
CA ILE A 148 -5.33 4.26 -9.96
C ILE A 148 -6.73 4.76 -10.32
N LEU A 149 -7.11 4.53 -11.57
CA LEU A 149 -8.39 4.96 -12.14
C LEU A 149 -9.45 3.85 -12.14
N ASP A 150 -9.08 2.66 -11.65
CA ASP A 150 -9.99 1.52 -11.53
C ASP A 150 -11.17 1.84 -10.58
N PRO A 151 -12.44 1.82 -11.08
CA PRO A 151 -13.61 2.11 -10.27
C PRO A 151 -13.79 1.20 -9.05
N HIS A 152 -13.32 -0.05 -9.12
CA HIS A 152 -13.45 -1.03 -8.04
C HIS A 152 -12.51 -0.75 -6.87
N LEU A 153 -11.43 0.00 -7.13
CA LEU A 153 -10.42 0.32 -6.12
C LEU A 153 -10.60 1.72 -5.52
N ARG A 154 -11.64 2.47 -5.92
CA ARG A 154 -11.84 3.87 -5.49
C ARG A 154 -11.72 4.07 -3.99
N GLY A 155 -10.94 5.07 -3.61
CA GLY A 155 -10.71 5.47 -2.23
C GLY A 155 -9.73 4.57 -1.48
N GLN A 156 -9.20 3.52 -2.11
CA GLN A 156 -8.17 2.68 -1.52
C GLN A 156 -6.80 3.31 -1.70
N LEU A 157 -5.96 3.11 -0.68
CA LEU A 157 -4.59 3.59 -0.68
C LEU A 157 -3.65 2.42 -0.49
N TYR A 158 -2.57 2.43 -1.24
CA TYR A 158 -1.54 1.41 -1.26
C TYR A 158 -0.19 2.05 -1.03
N HIS A 159 0.74 1.28 -0.48
CA HIS A 159 2.14 1.66 -0.39
C HIS A 159 2.97 0.49 -0.89
N ASN A 160 3.65 0.69 -2.02
CA ASN A 160 4.35 -0.37 -2.75
C ASN A 160 3.46 -1.60 -2.94
N GLY A 161 2.25 -1.36 -3.45
CA GLY A 161 1.28 -2.39 -3.83
C GLY A 161 0.58 -3.10 -2.67
N ILE A 162 0.85 -2.72 -1.41
CA ILE A 162 0.19 -3.25 -0.21
C ILE A 162 -0.81 -2.25 0.34
N THR A 163 -2.03 -2.71 0.65
CA THR A 163 -3.13 -1.87 1.14
C THR A 163 -2.80 -1.19 2.48
N LEU A 164 -3.08 0.11 2.56
CA LEU A 164 -3.01 0.89 3.80
C LEU A 164 -4.38 0.89 4.48
N THR A 165 -4.55 0.02 5.47
CA THR A 165 -5.80 -0.05 6.25
C THR A 165 -5.94 1.14 7.20
N ASN A 166 -7.17 1.61 7.42
CA ASN A 166 -7.55 2.64 8.40
C ASN A 166 -7.02 4.07 8.10
N PHE A 167 -6.64 4.37 6.86
CA PHE A 167 -6.32 5.73 6.49
C PHE A 167 -7.59 6.57 6.28
N ARG A 168 -7.91 7.40 7.27
CA ARG A 168 -8.93 8.46 7.16
C ARG A 168 -8.28 9.80 7.42
N VAL A 169 -7.96 10.54 6.36
CA VAL A 169 -7.44 11.91 6.47
C VAL A 169 -8.16 12.78 5.45
N GLY A 170 -8.78 13.86 5.92
CA GLY A 170 -9.40 14.88 5.05
C GLY A 170 -10.71 14.47 4.37
N GLY A 171 -11.26 13.29 4.65
CA GLY A 171 -12.50 12.82 4.04
C GLY A 171 -12.29 11.60 3.15
N ARG A 172 -13.24 11.37 2.23
CA ARG A 172 -13.24 10.22 1.32
C ARG A 172 -12.45 10.57 0.06
N PHE A 173 -11.48 9.72 -0.27
CA PHE A 173 -10.80 9.75 -1.56
C PHE A 173 -11.73 9.18 -2.64
N LEU A 174 -11.76 9.82 -3.79
CA LEU A 174 -12.49 9.44 -4.99
C LEU A 174 -11.66 8.52 -5.87
N PHE A 175 -10.35 8.74 -5.95
CA PHE A 175 -9.42 7.88 -6.68
C PHE A 175 -8.61 7.01 -5.71
N ALA A 176 -7.91 6.03 -6.26
CA ALA A 176 -6.96 5.23 -5.52
C ALA A 176 -5.53 5.62 -5.86
N TYR A 177 -4.62 5.36 -4.91
CA TYR A 177 -3.22 5.74 -5.02
C TYR A 177 -2.32 4.64 -4.53
N ASN A 178 -1.25 4.37 -5.26
CA ASN A 178 -0.15 3.55 -4.77
C ASN A 178 1.08 4.43 -4.54
N PHE A 179 1.45 4.65 -3.28
CA PHE A 179 2.59 5.50 -2.93
C PHE A 179 3.91 4.74 -3.07
N ALA A 180 4.90 5.38 -3.70
CA ALA A 180 6.25 4.80 -3.83
C ALA A 180 7.13 5.01 -2.57
N SER A 181 6.96 6.13 -1.87
CA SER A 181 7.92 6.60 -0.85
C SER A 181 7.27 7.16 0.42
N LEU A 182 6.14 6.58 0.84
CA LEU A 182 5.42 7.06 2.02
C LEU A 182 6.17 6.65 3.29
N ALA A 183 6.64 7.62 4.07
CA ALA A 183 7.18 7.33 5.40
C ALA A 183 6.04 6.90 6.35
N THR A 184 5.82 5.59 6.50
CA THR A 184 4.80 5.04 7.39
C THR A 184 5.31 4.87 8.84
N CYS A 185 4.41 4.90 9.82
CA CYS A 185 4.70 4.47 11.21
C CYS A 185 5.09 2.98 11.27
N ARG A 186 5.60 2.50 12.43
CA ARG A 186 6.05 1.11 12.64
C ARG A 186 4.99 0.09 12.21
N ASP A 187 3.73 0.39 12.49
CA ASP A 187 2.59 -0.49 12.22
C ASP A 187 1.95 -0.25 10.84
N ARG A 188 2.54 0.61 10.00
CA ARG A 188 2.08 0.94 8.64
C ARG A 188 0.65 1.47 8.48
N HIS A 189 -0.09 1.68 9.58
CA HIS A 189 -1.47 2.17 9.55
C HIS A 189 -1.63 3.64 9.14
N ARG A 190 -0.55 4.44 9.18
CA ARG A 190 -0.60 5.87 8.85
C ARG A 190 0.74 6.39 8.34
N PRO A 191 0.78 7.27 7.33
CA PRO A 191 1.93 8.13 7.08
C PRO A 191 2.25 8.94 8.34
N LYS A 192 3.55 9.06 8.62
CA LYS A 192 4.07 9.90 9.70
C LYS A 192 3.71 11.38 9.52
N SER A 193 3.49 11.81 8.28
CA SER A 193 3.13 13.19 7.95
C SER A 193 2.06 13.22 6.87
N TRP A 194 0.89 13.73 7.25
CA TRP A 194 -0.18 14.10 6.33
C TRP A 194 0.32 15.02 5.21
N ARG A 195 1.14 16.02 5.55
CA ARG A 195 1.66 16.98 4.57
C ARG A 195 2.54 16.31 3.52
N ALA A 196 3.27 15.25 3.90
CA ALA A 196 4.07 14.47 2.96
C ALA A 196 3.16 13.66 2.01
N ALA A 197 2.11 13.04 2.54
CA ALA A 197 1.12 12.33 1.72
C ALA A 197 0.42 13.27 0.73
N ALA A 198 -0.04 14.44 1.18
CA ALA A 198 -0.67 15.45 0.34
C ALA A 198 0.25 15.94 -0.79
N ARG A 199 1.54 16.15 -0.48
CA ARG A 199 2.55 16.49 -1.50
C ARG A 199 2.71 15.37 -2.52
N GLN A 200 2.76 14.12 -2.08
CA GLN A 200 2.91 12.99 -2.98
C GLN A 200 1.69 12.80 -3.89
N VAL A 201 0.47 12.97 -3.36
CA VAL A 201 -0.76 12.99 -4.17
C VAL A 201 -0.69 14.08 -5.24
N GLN A 202 -0.31 15.31 -4.87
CA GLN A 202 -0.16 16.41 -5.83
C GLN A 202 0.88 16.08 -6.92
N GLN A 203 2.05 15.57 -6.55
CA GLN A 203 3.10 15.17 -7.50
C GLN A 203 2.63 14.06 -8.46
N ILE A 204 1.88 13.08 -7.95
CA ILE A 204 1.27 12.02 -8.77
C ILE A 204 0.32 12.64 -9.81
N TRP A 205 -0.56 13.56 -9.41
CA TRP A 205 -1.49 14.20 -10.34
C TRP A 205 -0.80 15.05 -11.40
N GLU A 206 0.23 15.81 -11.03
CA GLU A 206 0.97 16.66 -11.97
C GLU A 206 1.76 15.85 -12.98
N GLU A 207 2.44 14.80 -12.53
CA GLU A 207 3.18 13.92 -13.45
C GLU A 207 2.21 13.10 -14.33
N ALA A 208 1.09 12.64 -13.77
CA ALA A 208 0.04 11.97 -14.55
C ALA A 208 -0.55 12.91 -15.62
N LEU A 209 -0.79 14.18 -15.28
CA LEU A 209 -1.24 15.21 -16.22
C LEU A 209 -0.21 15.44 -17.33
N GLY A 210 1.08 15.43 -17.00
CA GLY A 210 2.17 15.52 -17.98
C GLY A 210 2.25 14.32 -18.92
N LYS A 211 1.92 13.12 -18.44
CA LYS A 211 2.00 11.87 -19.22
C LYS A 211 0.77 11.59 -20.09
N GLN A 212 -0.43 11.83 -19.56
CA GLN A 212 -1.69 11.47 -20.20
C GLN A 212 -2.71 12.61 -20.06
N LYS A 213 -2.37 13.78 -20.60
CA LYS A 213 -3.17 15.02 -20.48
C LYS A 213 -4.64 14.83 -20.81
N ASP A 214 -4.96 14.20 -21.94
CA ASP A 214 -6.33 14.08 -22.43
C ASP A 214 -7.23 13.22 -21.51
N THR A 215 -6.63 12.30 -20.76
CA THR A 215 -7.35 11.47 -19.77
C THR A 215 -7.41 12.16 -18.41
N VAL A 216 -6.30 12.76 -17.96
CA VAL A 216 -6.17 13.27 -16.59
C VAL A 216 -6.79 14.66 -16.42
N LEU A 217 -6.68 15.53 -17.43
CA LEU A 217 -7.16 16.91 -17.32
C LEU A 217 -8.67 16.99 -17.05
N PRO A 218 -9.56 16.26 -17.76
CA PRO A 218 -10.98 16.26 -17.45
C PRO A 218 -11.27 15.74 -16.03
N LEU A 219 -10.56 14.70 -15.59
CA LEU A 219 -10.72 14.13 -14.24
C LEU A 219 -10.31 15.11 -13.14
N LEU A 220 -9.20 15.82 -13.34
CA LEU A 220 -8.71 16.82 -12.40
C LEU A 220 -9.66 18.03 -12.33
N VAL A 221 -10.20 18.47 -13.47
CA VAL A 221 -11.20 19.54 -13.50
C VAL A 221 -12.49 19.11 -12.81
N ASP A 222 -12.97 17.89 -13.06
CA ASP A 222 -14.15 17.33 -12.41
C ASP A 222 -13.98 17.23 -10.89
N LEU A 223 -12.81 16.75 -10.45
CA LEU A 223 -12.42 16.67 -9.05
C LEU A 223 -12.49 18.04 -8.36
N LEU A 224 -11.89 19.06 -8.96
CA LEU A 224 -11.83 20.41 -8.36
C LEU A 224 -13.17 21.15 -8.45
N ARG A 225 -13.98 20.89 -9.49
CA ARG A 225 -15.27 21.55 -9.70
C ARG A 225 -16.40 20.91 -8.92
N LYS A 226 -16.61 19.59 -9.07
CA LYS A 226 -17.75 18.86 -8.47
C LYS A 226 -17.46 18.32 -7.08
N HIS A 227 -16.18 18.17 -6.75
CA HIS A 227 -15.75 17.51 -5.52
C HIS A 227 -14.74 18.35 -4.74
N ALA A 228 -14.92 19.67 -4.72
CA ALA A 228 -14.05 20.64 -4.07
C ALA A 228 -13.79 20.38 -2.57
N HIS A 229 -14.71 19.67 -1.90
CA HIS A 229 -14.60 19.28 -0.48
C HIS A 229 -14.07 17.85 -0.26
N SER A 230 -13.62 17.16 -1.32
CA SER A 230 -12.96 15.87 -1.19
C SER A 230 -11.57 16.05 -0.59
N ALA A 231 -11.07 15.01 0.07
CA ALA A 231 -9.72 15.00 0.64
C ALA A 231 -8.67 15.35 -0.43
N GLU A 232 -8.85 14.84 -1.65
CA GLU A 232 -7.92 15.08 -2.76
C GLU A 232 -7.99 16.51 -3.27
N ALA A 233 -9.19 17.07 -3.45
CA ALA A 233 -9.32 18.46 -3.88
C ALA A 233 -8.66 19.43 -2.89
N GLU A 234 -8.80 19.19 -1.58
CA GLU A 234 -8.11 19.95 -0.54
C GLU A 234 -6.58 19.76 -0.55
N MET A 235 -6.09 18.58 -0.94
CA MET A 235 -4.65 18.30 -1.08
C MET A 235 -4.04 18.97 -2.30
N ILE A 236 -4.73 18.87 -3.44
CA ILE A 236 -4.19 19.22 -4.76
C ILE A 236 -4.39 20.70 -5.03
N GLY A 237 -5.60 21.22 -4.83
CA GLY A 237 -6.02 22.56 -5.27
C GLY A 237 -5.04 23.68 -4.85
N PRO A 238 -4.68 23.81 -3.56
CA PRO A 238 -3.76 24.84 -3.10
C PRO A 238 -2.31 24.65 -3.56
N ARG A 239 -1.94 23.46 -4.03
CA ARG A 239 -0.54 23.04 -4.28
C ARG A 239 -0.19 22.89 -5.75
N LEU A 240 -1.16 22.99 -6.65
CA LEU A 240 -0.91 22.85 -8.09
C LEU A 240 0.14 23.84 -8.59
N GLU A 241 1.09 23.36 -9.37
CA GLU A 241 2.07 24.18 -10.07
C GLU A 241 1.41 25.13 -11.09
N PRO A 242 2.00 26.30 -11.38
CA PRO A 242 1.44 27.28 -12.31
C PRO A 242 1.17 26.71 -13.71
N SER A 243 1.99 25.75 -14.17
CA SER A 243 1.81 25.07 -15.45
C SER A 243 0.51 24.25 -15.49
N ALA A 244 0.21 23.49 -14.43
CA ALA A 244 -1.02 22.71 -14.31
C ALA A 244 -2.25 23.62 -14.22
N ARG A 245 -2.17 24.71 -13.45
CA ARG A 245 -3.25 25.72 -13.38
C ARG A 245 -3.57 26.34 -14.73
N ARG A 246 -2.55 26.65 -15.54
CA ARG A 246 -2.75 27.16 -16.91
C ARG A 246 -3.44 26.15 -17.82
N GLN A 247 -3.11 24.86 -17.69
CA GLN A 247 -3.77 23.82 -18.48
C GLN A 247 -5.25 23.67 -18.11
N ILE A 248 -5.55 23.70 -16.80
CA ILE A 248 -6.93 23.75 -16.31
C ILE A 248 -7.64 24.97 -16.89
N TRP A 249 -7.05 26.16 -16.78
CA TRP A 249 -7.62 27.39 -17.31
C TRP A 249 -7.94 27.31 -18.81
N GLN A 250 -7.00 26.83 -19.62
CA GLN A 250 -7.21 26.66 -21.06
C GLN A 250 -8.32 25.66 -21.38
N HIS A 251 -8.42 24.57 -20.62
CA HIS A 251 -9.49 23.60 -20.77
C HIS A 251 -10.86 24.23 -20.47
N LEU A 252 -10.95 25.00 -19.39
CA LEU A 252 -12.16 25.71 -18.97
C LEU A 252 -12.63 26.73 -20.02
N LEU A 253 -11.69 27.50 -20.60
CA LEU A 253 -11.99 28.44 -21.68
C LEU A 253 -12.49 27.72 -22.95
N GLY A 254 -11.95 26.52 -23.23
CA GLY A 254 -12.41 25.69 -24.34
C GLY A 254 -13.83 25.15 -24.14
N GLU A 255 -14.23 24.83 -22.91
CA GLU A 255 -15.59 24.40 -22.59
C GLU A 255 -16.61 25.56 -22.68
N SER A 256 -16.19 26.79 -22.42
CA SER A 256 -17.09 27.94 -22.22
C SER A 256 -17.45 28.69 -23.50
N ALA A 257 -17.43 28.06 -24.69
CA ALA A 257 -17.73 28.67 -25.99
C ALA A 257 -18.83 29.76 -25.92
N ASP A 258 -18.42 31.03 -25.85
CA ASP A 258 -19.23 32.26 -25.73
C ASP A 258 -20.06 32.48 -24.44
N LYS A 259 -19.68 31.92 -23.28
CA LYS A 259 -20.31 32.24 -21.98
C LYS A 259 -19.36 32.94 -21.02
N ASP A 260 -19.87 33.95 -20.30
CA ASP A 260 -19.14 34.68 -19.27
C ASP A 260 -18.62 33.71 -18.20
N PHE A 261 -17.29 33.71 -18.02
CA PHE A 261 -16.60 32.87 -17.05
C PHE A 261 -16.28 33.71 -15.80
N PHE A 262 -16.84 33.32 -14.65
CA PHE A 262 -16.61 34.02 -13.38
C PHE A 262 -15.61 33.25 -12.51
N TYR A 263 -14.50 33.91 -12.15
CA TYR A 263 -13.51 33.42 -11.19
C TYR A 263 -13.63 34.25 -9.91
N SER A 264 -13.82 33.59 -8.75
CA SER A 264 -13.71 34.27 -7.46
C SER A 264 -12.33 34.01 -6.86
N GLU A 265 -11.52 35.06 -6.79
CA GLU A 265 -10.34 35.08 -5.93
C GLU A 265 -10.86 35.16 -4.48
N ARG A 266 -10.82 34.06 -3.72
CA ARG A 266 -11.12 34.18 -2.28
C ARG A 266 -10.03 35.04 -1.67
N SER A 267 -10.41 36.28 -1.34
CA SER A 267 -9.61 37.30 -0.68
C SER A 267 -8.75 36.73 0.44
N ASN A 268 -7.43 36.84 0.26
CA ASN A 268 -6.55 37.18 1.36
C ASN A 268 -5.75 38.38 0.88
N ASP A 269 -6.10 39.54 1.45
CA ASP A 269 -5.32 40.75 1.32
C ASP A 269 -3.84 40.47 1.65
N GLN A 270 -2.99 41.01 0.77
CA GLN A 270 -1.53 41.10 0.81
C GLN A 270 -0.73 39.92 0.23
N ALA A 271 -0.14 40.25 -0.93
CA ALA A 271 1.06 39.70 -1.58
C ALA A 271 0.90 38.44 -2.46
N ARG A 272 0.71 38.71 -3.76
CA ARG A 272 1.28 38.00 -4.94
C ARG A 272 1.38 36.47 -4.82
N THR A 273 0.29 35.78 -5.12
CA THR A 273 0.17 34.69 -6.13
C THR A 273 -1.25 34.10 -6.04
N PRO A 274 -1.94 33.86 -7.18
CA PRO A 274 -3.34 33.46 -7.16
C PRO A 274 -3.48 32.08 -6.52
N SER A 275 -4.05 32.04 -5.32
CA SER A 275 -4.15 30.86 -4.49
C SER A 275 -5.59 30.38 -4.48
N VAL A 276 -5.80 29.16 -5.00
CA VAL A 276 -7.06 28.41 -5.01
C VAL A 276 -8.06 28.83 -6.09
N ILE A 277 -8.30 27.93 -7.05
CA ILE A 277 -9.40 28.03 -8.00
C ILE A 277 -10.66 27.52 -7.31
N ALA A 278 -11.55 28.42 -6.89
CA ALA A 278 -12.92 28.09 -6.55
C ALA A 278 -13.76 28.24 -7.83
N LEU A 279 -14.21 27.11 -8.40
CA LEU A 279 -15.11 27.08 -9.55
C LEU A 279 -16.54 27.06 -9.04
N ALA A 280 -17.31 28.13 -9.29
CA ALA A 280 -18.76 28.13 -9.11
C ALA A 280 -19.42 28.15 -10.50
N SER A 281 -20.35 27.24 -10.75
CA SER A 281 -21.31 27.35 -11.85
C SER A 281 -22.62 27.91 -11.29
N ALA A 282 -23.22 28.87 -11.99
CA ALA A 282 -24.58 29.34 -11.74
C ALA A 282 -25.63 28.23 -11.95
#